data_AF-A0A930HRX3-F1
#
_entry.id   AF-A0A930HRX3-F1
#
_cell.length_a   1.000
_cell.length_b   1.000
_cell.length_c   1.000
_cell.angle_alpha   90.00
_cell.angle_beta   90.00
_cell.angle_gamma   90.00
#
_symmetry.space_group_name_H-M   'P 1'
#
loop_
_entity.id
_entity.type
_entity.pdbx_description
1 polymer ?
#
loop_
_entity_poly.entity_id
_entity_poly.type
_entity_poly.pdbx_seq_one_letter_code
_entity_poly.pdbx_strand_id
1 'polypeptide(L)' 'VAGSNVFSMNDSERMQMIDRIYTALREYRSLVSYYTQKNISVSYVRARAKGDLSAVRSLYGSDVSRYW' A
#
# COMPACT_ATOMS: atom_id res chain seq x y z
N VAL A 1 -10.42 -30.13 -36.60
CA VAL A 1 -11.47 -29.55 -35.72
C VAL A 1 -10.79 -28.51 -34.86
N ALA A 2 -11.03 -27.22 -35.11
CA ALA A 2 -10.48 -26.16 -34.28
C ALA A 2 -11.05 -26.31 -32.86
N GLY A 3 -10.20 -26.70 -31.91
CA GLY A 3 -10.54 -26.73 -30.48
C GLY A 3 -10.73 -25.30 -30.02
N SER A 4 -11.96 -24.81 -30.16
CA SER A 4 -12.38 -23.45 -29.88
C SER A 4 -12.30 -23.19 -28.39
N ASN A 5 -11.15 -22.69 -27.93
CA ASN A 5 -10.95 -22.02 -26.65
C ASN A 5 -11.68 -20.65 -26.62
N VAL A 6 -12.88 -20.57 -27.24
CA VAL A 6 -13.55 -19.34 -27.72
C VAL A 6 -14.34 -18.61 -26.64
N PHE A 7 -14.22 -19.00 -25.37
CA PHE A 7 -14.72 -18.19 -24.25
C PHE A 7 -13.62 -17.96 -23.22
N SER A 8 -12.51 -17.37 -23.68
CA SER A 8 -11.58 -16.67 -22.79
C SER A 8 -12.25 -15.41 -22.25
N MET A 9 -12.89 -15.53 -21.07
CA MET A 9 -13.58 -14.47 -20.30
C MET A 9 -14.39 -13.45 -21.12
N ASN A 10 -15.71 -13.42 -20.91
CA ASN A 10 -16.50 -12.32 -21.46
C ASN A 10 -16.18 -10.99 -20.75
N ASP A 11 -16.54 -9.86 -21.36
CA ASP A 11 -16.20 -8.55 -20.82
C ASP A 11 -16.79 -8.28 -19.42
N SER A 12 -17.93 -8.89 -19.08
CA SER A 12 -18.51 -8.78 -17.73
C SER A 12 -17.63 -9.50 -16.69
N GLU A 13 -17.16 -10.70 -17.00
CA GLU A 13 -16.26 -11.47 -16.13
C GLU A 13 -14.92 -10.73 -15.94
N ARG A 14 -14.40 -10.11 -17.00
CA ARG A 14 -13.20 -9.26 -16.94
C ARG A 14 -13.41 -8.06 -16.03
N MET A 15 -14.52 -7.35 -16.18
CA MET A 15 -14.83 -6.19 -15.35
C MET A 15 -15.00 -6.56 -13.87
N GLN A 16 -15.68 -7.66 -13.57
CA GLN A 16 -15.82 -8.15 -12.18
C GLN A 16 -14.46 -8.55 -11.57
N MET A 17 -13.58 -9.18 -12.34
CA MET A 17 -12.25 -9.52 -11.87
C MET A 17 -11.42 -8.26 -11.58
N ILE A 18 -11.46 -7.26 -12.46
CA ILE A 18 -10.77 -5.98 -12.26
C ILE A 18 -11.24 -5.31 -10.97
N ASP A 19 -12.56 -5.26 -10.72
CA ASP A 19 -13.13 -4.63 -9.52
C ASP A 19 -12.70 -5.34 -8.22
N ARG A 20 -12.66 -6.68 -8.23
CA ARG A 20 -12.16 -7.48 -7.09
C ARG A 20 -10.68 -7.21 -6.82
N ILE A 21 -9.85 -7.18 -7.87
CA ILE A 21 -8.42 -6.89 -7.74
C ILE A 21 -8.20 -5.48 -7.21
N TYR A 22 -8.92 -4.50 -7.77
CA TYR A 22 -8.83 -3.10 -7.33
C TYR A 22 -9.20 -2.95 -5.85
N THR A 23 -10.29 -3.57 -5.42
CA THR A 23 -10.75 -3.53 -4.03
C THR A 23 -9.70 -4.14 -3.10
N ALA A 24 -9.18 -5.33 -3.41
CA ALA A 24 -8.15 -5.97 -2.61
C ALA A 24 -6.86 -5.13 -2.52
N LEU A 25 -6.38 -4.61 -3.66
CA LEU A 25 -5.19 -3.74 -3.68
C LEU A 25 -5.39 -2.46 -2.88
N ARG A 26 -6.59 -1.86 -2.95
CA ARG A 26 -6.93 -0.66 -2.18
C ARG A 26 -6.89 -0.94 -0.68
N GLU A 27 -7.44 -2.07 -0.23
CA GLU A 27 -7.40 -2.47 1.18
C GLU A 27 -5.97 -2.75 1.65
N TYR A 28 -5.17 -3.48 0.87
CA TYR A 28 -3.76 -3.71 1.20
C TYR A 28 -2.96 -2.41 1.27
N ARG A 29 -3.16 -1.49 0.32
CA ARG A 29 -2.50 -0.19 0.33
C ARG A 29 -2.88 0.62 1.58
N SER A 30 -4.15 0.57 1.99
CA SER A 30 -4.61 1.22 3.22
C SER A 30 -3.92 0.62 4.45
N LEU A 31 -3.83 -0.70 4.54
CA LEU A 31 -3.21 -1.40 5.66
C LEU A 31 -1.70 -1.10 5.76
N VAL A 32 -0.98 -1.17 4.63
CA VAL A 32 0.45 -0.88 4.56
C VAL A 32 0.72 0.57 4.95
N SER A 33 -0.07 1.51 4.42
CA SER A 33 0.05 2.94 4.76
C SER A 33 -0.15 3.18 6.25
N TYR A 34 -1.19 2.57 6.84
CA TYR A 34 -1.48 2.69 8.27
C TYR A 34 -0.32 2.17 9.15
N TYR A 35 0.15 0.94 8.92
CA TYR A 35 1.21 0.38 9.76
C TYR A 35 2.56 1.09 9.55
N THR A 36 2.83 1.57 8.34
CA THR A 36 4.02 2.38 8.04
C THR A 36 4.00 3.68 8.85
N GLN A 37 2.90 4.44 8.76
CA GLN A 37 2.75 5.70 9.50
C GLN A 37 2.77 5.49 11.02
N LYS A 38 2.11 4.44 11.50
CA LYS A 38 2.12 4.06 12.93
C LYS A 38 3.55 3.78 13.41
N ASN A 39 4.31 2.98 12.66
CA ASN A 39 5.68 2.60 13.06
C ASN A 39 6.64 3.79 13.01
N ILE A 40 6.49 4.68 12.03
CA ILE A 40 7.23 5.95 11.96
C ILE A 40 6.90 6.82 13.18
N SER A 41 5.62 7.00 13.50
CA SER A 41 5.16 7.76 14.67
C SER A 41 5.73 7.23 15.98
N VAL A 42 5.67 5.91 16.20
CA VAL A 42 6.28 5.26 17.38
C VAL A 42 7.80 5.48 17.42
N SER A 43 8.47 5.43 16.26
CA SER A 43 9.92 5.68 16.17
C SER A 43 10.27 7.11 16.58
N TYR A 44 9.47 8.10 16.15
CA TYR A 44 9.63 9.50 16.58
C TYR A 44 9.48 9.68 18.10
N VAL A 45 8.48 9.05 18.72
CA VAL A 45 8.28 9.10 20.18
C VAL A 45 9.47 8.50 20.92
N ARG A 46 9.96 7.33 20.48
CA ARG A 46 11.12 6.66 21.07
C ARG A 46 12.41 7.46 20.88
N ALA A 47 12.59 8.05 19.71
CA ALA A 47 13.75 8.89 19.39
C ALA A 47 13.80 10.13 20.27
N ARG A 48 12.64 10.78 20.50
CA ARG A 48 12.53 11.90 21.44
C ARG A 48 12.95 11.49 22.85
N ALA A 49 12.51 10.33 23.33
CA ALA A 49 12.89 9.82 24.65
C ALA A 49 14.39 9.48 24.77
N LYS A 50 15.03 9.07 23.67
CA LYS A 50 16.46 8.76 23.60
C LYS A 50 17.37 9.95 23.26
N GLY A 51 16.80 11.11 22.91
CA GLY A 51 17.57 12.26 22.43
C GLY A 51 18.06 12.15 20.98
N ASP A 52 17.58 11.17 20.20
CA ASP A 52 18.02 10.87 18.82
C ASP A 52 17.02 11.34 17.76
N LEU A 53 16.31 12.44 18.06
CA LEU A 53 15.23 12.93 17.21
C LEU A 53 15.72 13.42 15.84
N SER A 54 16.93 13.98 15.77
CA SER A 54 17.53 14.50 14.53
C SER A 54 17.81 13.40 13.52
N ALA A 55 18.35 12.25 13.94
CA ALA A 55 18.62 11.14 13.03
C ALA A 55 17.33 10.54 12.48
N VAL A 56 16.33 10.31 13.33
CA VAL A 56 15.02 9.78 12.89
C VAL A 56 14.29 10.78 11.99
N ARG A 57 14.40 12.08 12.25
CA ARG A 57 13.85 13.13 11.36
C ARG A 57 14.57 13.18 10.02
N SER A 58 15.87 12.90 9.97
CA SER A 58 16.60 12.80 8.70
C SER A 58 16.17 11.59 7.87
N LEU A 59 15.80 10.49 8.51
CA LEU A 59 15.37 9.26 7.82
C LEU A 59 13.97 9.40 7.20
N TYR A 60 13.01 9.94 7.95
CA TYR A 60 11.61 10.01 7.51
C TYR A 60 11.19 11.39 6.98
N GLY A 61 11.98 12.44 7.20
CA GLY A 61 11.71 13.79 6.70
C GLY A 61 10.38 14.39 7.17
N SER A 62 9.96 15.50 6.53
CA SER A 62 8.59 16.05 6.64
C SER A 62 7.64 15.49 5.57
N ASP A 63 8.19 15.12 4.41
CA ASP A 63 7.44 14.62 3.26
C ASP A 63 7.44 13.09 3.24
N VAL A 64 6.82 12.47 4.25
CA VAL A 64 6.40 11.07 4.13
C VAL A 64 5.36 10.93 2.98
N SER A 65 4.77 12.04 2.56
CA SER A 65 3.80 12.19 1.46
C SER A 65 4.28 11.81 0.06
N ARG A 66 5.57 11.53 -0.17
CA ARG A 66 6.07 11.40 -1.56
C ARG A 66 5.87 10.01 -2.18
N TYR A 67 5.61 8.97 -1.40
CA TYR A 67 5.34 7.64 -1.94
C TYR A 67 4.18 6.96 -1.21
N TRP A 68 3.00 7.54 -1.41
CA TRP A 68 1.76 6.81 -1.55
C TRP A 68 0.97 7.40 -2.71
#